data_AF-A0A8H7CNA5-F1
#
_entry.id   AF-A0A8H7CNA5-F1
#
_cell.length_a   1.000
_cell.length_b   1.000
_cell.length_c   1.000
_cell.angle_alpha   90.00
_cell.angle_beta   90.00
_cell.angle_gamma   90.00
#
_symmetry.space_group_name_H-M   'P 1'
#
loop_
_entity.id
_entity.type
_entity.pdbx_description
1 polymer ?
#
loop_
_entity_poly.entity_id
_entity_poly.type
_entity_poly.pdbx_seq_one_letter_code
_entity_poly.pdbx_strand_id
1 'polypeptide(L)'
;MATLAKSTIQTLKTQGFKFAARPVVRGASRALATSISRATVATNLAEKALDPKTLASDYEFLRNLVKSIPLVLHKPVVNVEDERYFQLPLGTLFAAPTRELGLQMKETFAFALQEKGVAIIELGFDDPKSNFMLELVEAMGCVPDTHSSNQGALWEVTYKPSGVISAKTGATAHSRSHGDGEFAWHTDGSFEACPQRFFGLHIVHPDHLGGGIFRVLPAEDLVAALSPQSVKMLLQTEFDLQVPEEFYKGKATNRGRLLEIDPTTGRYLLRFRRDILADPPSPDPAANAAIEELNSLLENPETKGWRFPDDVFKENVVVLMDNARFLHMRTQIRDRRRLLRRVRFHGLSAANQRGEINLQVK
;
A
#
# COMPACT_ATOMS: atom_id res chain seq x y z
N MET A 1 46.17 12.31 41.50
CA MET A 1 44.90 12.55 42.23
C MET A 1 43.86 11.68 41.51
N ALA A 2 43.26 10.64 42.12
CA ALA A 2 42.32 10.66 43.25
C ALA A 2 41.01 11.39 42.84
N THR A 3 39.79 10.84 42.91
CA THR A 3 39.21 9.68 43.66
C THR A 3 37.96 9.19 42.86
N LEU A 4 37.72 7.91 42.49
CA LEU A 4 37.41 6.64 43.21
C LEU A 4 35.93 6.48 43.69
N ALA A 5 35.14 5.74 42.89
CA ALA A 5 33.82 5.12 43.16
C ALA A 5 33.58 4.03 42.09
N LYS A 6 32.89 2.87 42.22
CA LYS A 6 32.14 2.14 43.29
C LYS A 6 30.82 2.77 43.78
N SER A 7 29.66 2.08 43.79
CA SER A 7 29.27 0.72 43.34
C SER A 7 27.80 0.74 42.83
N THR A 8 27.11 -0.34 42.41
CA THR A 8 26.63 -1.49 43.21
C THR A 8 26.00 -2.56 42.30
N ILE A 9 26.23 -3.84 42.61
CA ILE A 9 25.45 -4.98 42.08
C ILE A 9 24.42 -5.38 43.15
N GLN A 10 23.18 -5.72 42.76
CA GLN A 10 22.24 -6.38 43.67
C GLN A 10 21.47 -7.50 42.97
N THR A 11 21.37 -8.65 43.65
CA THR A 11 20.86 -9.91 43.12
C THR A 11 19.64 -10.38 43.90
N LEU A 12 18.51 -10.58 43.21
CA LEU A 12 17.34 -11.32 43.71
C LEU A 12 16.95 -12.34 42.64
N LYS A 13 17.24 -13.63 42.83
CA LYS A 13 16.50 -14.60 43.67
C LYS A 13 15.08 -14.91 43.16
N THR A 14 15.04 -15.75 42.14
CA THR A 14 14.22 -16.99 42.11
C THR A 14 12.99 -17.07 43.03
N GLN A 15 11.81 -17.06 42.43
CA GLN A 15 10.69 -17.89 42.89
C GLN A 15 10.15 -18.67 41.69
N GLY A 16 9.98 -19.99 41.86
CA GLY A 16 9.44 -20.86 40.81
C GLY A 16 8.17 -21.53 41.30
N PHE A 17 7.07 -21.38 40.57
CA PHE A 17 5.83 -22.08 40.84
C PHE A 17 5.78 -23.41 40.09
N LYS A 18 5.85 -24.51 40.85
CA LYS A 18 5.42 -25.83 40.39
C LYS A 18 3.94 -25.98 40.71
N PHE A 19 3.14 -26.44 39.75
CA PHE A 19 1.87 -27.11 40.04
C PHE A 19 1.85 -28.50 39.42
N ALA A 20 1.14 -29.43 40.07
CA ALA A 20 1.38 -30.85 39.93
C ALA A 20 0.42 -31.54 38.95
N ALA A 21 0.94 -32.51 38.19
CA ALA A 21 0.12 -33.49 37.48
C ALA A 21 -0.24 -34.67 38.42
N ARG A 22 -1.51 -35.10 38.42
CA ARG A 22 -2.02 -36.37 38.99
C ARG A 22 -3.41 -36.70 38.37
N PRO A 23 -3.94 -37.94 38.46
CA PRO A 23 -4.04 -38.71 37.20
C PRO A 23 -5.38 -39.44 36.90
N VAL A 24 -5.53 -39.76 35.61
CA VAL A 24 -6.14 -40.97 35.00
C VAL A 24 -7.31 -41.69 35.70
N VAL A 25 -8.48 -41.66 35.05
CA VAL A 25 -9.41 -42.81 34.86
C VAL A 25 -9.92 -42.69 33.40
N ARG A 26 -9.57 -43.53 32.41
CA ARG A 26 -9.85 -44.96 32.12
C ARG A 26 -11.30 -45.32 31.74
N GLY A 27 -11.53 -45.51 30.43
CA GLY A 27 -12.74 -46.05 29.78
C GLY A 27 -12.71 -45.65 28.29
N ALA A 28 -12.14 -46.42 27.34
CA ALA A 28 -12.64 -47.69 26.78
C ALA A 28 -13.92 -47.49 25.93
N SER A 29 -14.01 -47.85 24.64
CA SER A 29 -13.17 -48.75 23.82
C SER A 29 -13.28 -48.50 22.31
N ARG A 30 -12.23 -48.87 21.53
CA ARG A 30 -12.27 -49.32 20.11
C ARG A 30 -12.82 -48.33 19.05
N ALA A 31 -12.59 -48.46 17.73
CA ALA A 31 -11.54 -49.06 16.89
C ALA A 31 -11.79 -48.56 15.45
N LEU A 32 -10.94 -48.71 14.43
CA LEU A 32 -9.62 -49.35 14.31
C LEU A 32 -8.55 -48.29 13.96
N ALA A 33 -7.33 -48.72 13.63
CA ALA A 33 -6.37 -47.94 12.83
C ALA A 33 -5.79 -48.83 11.72
N THR A 34 -5.60 -48.28 10.51
CA THR A 34 -4.80 -48.91 9.45
C THR A 34 -4.11 -47.83 8.63
N SER A 35 -2.81 -47.99 8.41
CA SER A 35 -1.97 -47.04 7.68
C SER A 35 -2.14 -47.17 6.16
N ILE A 36 -2.23 -46.05 5.45
CA ILE A 36 -1.90 -45.98 4.02
C ILE A 36 -0.43 -45.54 3.92
N SER A 37 0.41 -46.36 3.29
CA SER A 37 1.86 -46.10 3.18
C SER A 37 2.18 -45.08 2.10
N ARG A 38 3.21 -44.27 2.32
CA ARG A 38 3.84 -43.45 1.27
C ARG A 38 4.66 -44.34 0.31
N ALA A 39 4.00 -44.98 -0.63
CA ALA A 39 4.61 -45.58 -1.82
C ALA A 39 3.58 -45.71 -2.96
N THR A 40 4.06 -45.67 -4.20
CA THR A 40 3.32 -46.14 -5.40
C THR A 40 2.02 -45.39 -5.77
N VAL A 41 2.10 -44.06 -5.92
CA VAL A 41 1.18 -43.28 -6.78
C VAL A 41 1.99 -42.41 -7.74
N ALA A 42 2.80 -43.07 -8.59
CA ALA A 42 3.74 -42.41 -9.51
C ALA A 42 3.95 -43.19 -10.84
N THR A 43 2.91 -43.88 -11.30
CA THR A 43 2.81 -44.54 -12.62
C THR A 43 1.34 -44.65 -13.01
N ASN A 44 1.03 -44.72 -14.31
CA ASN A 44 -0.30 -44.97 -14.89
C ASN A 44 -1.31 -43.79 -14.85
N LEU A 45 -0.83 -42.55 -15.04
CA LEU A 45 -1.62 -41.47 -15.66
C LEU A 45 -1.16 -41.25 -17.11
N ALA A 46 -1.42 -42.25 -17.95
CA ALA A 46 -1.32 -42.17 -19.39
C ALA A 46 -2.56 -42.82 -20.00
N GLU A 47 -3.12 -42.17 -21.03
CA GLU A 47 -4.06 -42.74 -22.01
C GLU A 47 -5.26 -43.53 -21.45
N LYS A 48 -6.13 -42.85 -20.72
CA LYS A 48 -7.58 -43.03 -20.91
C LYS A 48 -8.10 -41.85 -21.73
N ALA A 49 -8.47 -42.12 -22.98
CA ALA A 49 -9.27 -41.19 -23.77
C ALA A 49 -10.58 -40.90 -23.03
N LEU A 50 -10.97 -39.62 -22.93
CA LEU A 50 -12.25 -39.24 -22.34
C LEU A 50 -13.39 -39.74 -23.23
N ASP A 51 -14.25 -40.61 -22.72
CA ASP A 51 -15.46 -41.04 -23.42
C ASP A 51 -16.41 -39.83 -23.57
N PRO A 52 -16.78 -39.42 -24.80
CA PRO A 52 -17.72 -38.33 -25.00
C PRO A 52 -19.07 -38.55 -24.27
N LYS A 53 -19.45 -39.80 -23.99
CA LYS A 53 -20.67 -40.14 -23.25
C LYS A 53 -20.56 -39.83 -21.75
N THR A 54 -19.40 -40.03 -21.12
CA THR A 54 -19.21 -39.63 -19.72
C THR A 54 -19.18 -38.11 -19.61
N LEU A 55 -18.49 -37.44 -20.53
CA LEU A 55 -18.45 -35.97 -20.59
C LEU A 55 -19.85 -35.34 -20.78
N ALA A 56 -20.70 -35.94 -21.61
CA ALA A 56 -22.10 -35.52 -21.77
C ALA A 56 -22.96 -35.81 -20.52
N SER A 57 -22.74 -36.94 -19.86
CA SER A 57 -23.38 -37.30 -18.58
C SER A 57 -23.03 -36.30 -17.48
N ASP A 58 -21.75 -35.98 -17.32
CA ASP A 58 -21.25 -35.05 -16.29
C ASP A 58 -21.76 -33.61 -16.55
N TYR A 59 -21.87 -33.21 -17.82
CA TYR A 59 -22.47 -31.93 -18.19
C TYR A 59 -23.97 -31.86 -17.87
N GLU A 60 -24.77 -32.89 -18.19
CA GLU A 60 -26.18 -32.93 -17.77
C GLU A 60 -26.33 -33.00 -16.25
N PHE A 61 -25.46 -33.72 -15.52
CA PHE A 61 -25.45 -33.73 -14.06
C PHE A 61 -25.22 -32.32 -13.49
N LEU A 62 -24.16 -31.63 -13.91
CA LEU A 62 -23.87 -30.25 -13.48
C LEU A 62 -25.00 -29.28 -13.85
N ARG A 63 -25.55 -29.40 -15.07
CA ARG A 63 -26.66 -28.58 -15.56
C ARG A 63 -27.94 -28.80 -14.75
N ASN A 64 -28.22 -30.02 -14.31
CA ASN A 64 -29.40 -30.34 -13.51
C ASN A 64 -29.19 -30.01 -12.02
N LEU A 65 -27.96 -30.08 -11.51
CA LEU A 65 -27.59 -29.53 -10.20
C LEU A 65 -27.79 -28.01 -10.15
N VAL A 66 -27.34 -27.26 -11.17
CA VAL A 66 -27.55 -25.80 -11.24
C VAL A 66 -29.03 -25.43 -11.32
N LYS A 67 -29.87 -26.23 -12.00
CA LYS A 67 -31.33 -26.05 -12.01
C LYS A 67 -32.01 -26.38 -10.68
N SER A 68 -31.45 -27.30 -9.89
CA SER A 68 -32.07 -27.75 -8.63
C SER A 68 -31.71 -26.89 -7.42
N ILE A 69 -30.70 -26.01 -7.54
CA ILE A 69 -30.45 -24.95 -6.57
C ILE A 69 -31.61 -23.94 -6.64
N PRO A 70 -32.39 -23.74 -5.56
CA PRO A 70 -33.42 -22.72 -5.55
C PRO A 70 -32.76 -21.33 -5.58
N LEU A 71 -32.86 -20.66 -6.73
CA LEU A 71 -32.41 -19.28 -6.92
C LEU A 71 -33.33 -18.31 -6.17
N VAL A 72 -33.18 -18.27 -4.84
CA VAL A 72 -33.86 -17.32 -3.96
C VAL A 72 -33.21 -15.94 -4.11
N LEU A 73 -33.50 -15.31 -5.24
CA LEU A 73 -33.15 -13.92 -5.55
C LEU A 73 -33.94 -12.96 -4.66
N HIS A 74 -33.59 -12.93 -3.37
CA HIS A 74 -33.74 -11.73 -2.59
C HIS A 74 -33.01 -10.61 -3.34
N LYS A 75 -33.72 -9.54 -3.72
CA LYS A 75 -33.02 -8.27 -3.97
C LYS A 75 -32.20 -7.98 -2.71
N PRO A 76 -30.89 -7.70 -2.81
CA PRO A 76 -30.13 -7.31 -1.63
C PRO A 76 -30.77 -6.05 -1.05
N VAL A 77 -31.28 -6.16 0.18
CA VAL A 77 -31.56 -4.98 0.99
C VAL A 77 -30.20 -4.37 1.25
N VAL A 78 -29.98 -3.16 0.75
CA VAL A 78 -28.70 -2.47 0.90
C VAL A 78 -28.57 -2.02 2.35
N ASN A 79 -27.95 -2.87 3.16
CA ASN A 79 -27.46 -2.49 4.48
C ASN A 79 -26.36 -1.43 4.28
N VAL A 80 -26.37 -0.40 5.11
CA VAL A 80 -25.54 0.81 4.93
C VAL A 80 -24.14 0.64 5.57
N GLU A 81 -23.72 -0.59 5.85
CA GLU A 81 -22.56 -0.90 6.71
C GLU A 81 -21.56 -1.93 6.12
N ASP A 82 -21.74 -2.39 4.87
CA ASP A 82 -20.76 -3.27 4.21
C ASP A 82 -19.49 -2.49 3.83
N GLU A 83 -18.44 -2.57 4.66
CA GLU A 83 -17.16 -1.91 4.39
C GLU A 83 -16.51 -2.42 3.09
N ARG A 84 -16.20 -1.49 2.20
CA ARG A 84 -15.78 -1.79 0.82
C ARG A 84 -14.27 -2.00 0.73
N TYR A 85 -13.84 -3.25 0.60
CA TYR A 85 -12.43 -3.62 0.46
C TYR A 85 -11.92 -3.53 -0.99
N PHE A 86 -10.69 -3.04 -1.15
CA PHE A 86 -10.00 -2.92 -2.44
C PHE A 86 -9.64 -4.30 -2.97
N GLN A 87 -10.18 -4.65 -4.13
CA GLN A 87 -9.95 -5.96 -4.76
C GLN A 87 -8.60 -5.96 -5.46
N LEU A 88 -7.62 -6.67 -4.89
CA LEU A 88 -6.26 -6.76 -5.41
C LEU A 88 -6.25 -7.44 -6.79
N PRO A 89 -5.67 -6.81 -7.84
CA PRO A 89 -5.60 -7.42 -9.14
C PRO A 89 -4.79 -8.73 -9.12
N LEU A 90 -5.23 -9.73 -9.90
CA LEU A 90 -4.49 -10.99 -10.05
C LEU A 90 -3.06 -10.72 -10.52
N GLY A 91 -2.09 -11.36 -9.86
CA GLY A 91 -0.66 -11.16 -10.11
C GLY A 91 -0.06 -9.92 -9.42
N THR A 92 -0.66 -9.45 -8.30
CA THR A 92 -0.08 -8.35 -7.48
C THR A 92 0.35 -8.77 -6.07
N LEU A 93 -0.08 -9.95 -5.59
CA LEU A 93 0.31 -10.50 -4.29
C LEU A 93 1.40 -11.56 -4.47
N PHE A 94 2.48 -11.45 -3.71
CA PHE A 94 3.66 -12.28 -3.79
C PHE A 94 4.19 -12.63 -2.39
N ALA A 95 4.92 -13.75 -2.30
CA ALA A 95 5.76 -14.06 -1.15
C ALA A 95 7.24 -14.05 -1.59
N ALA A 96 8.11 -13.53 -0.73
CA ALA A 96 9.57 -13.57 -0.89
C ALA A 96 10.17 -14.42 0.25
N PRO A 97 10.34 -15.75 0.07
CA PRO A 97 10.71 -16.65 1.17
C PRO A 97 12.11 -16.38 1.74
N THR A 98 13.02 -15.88 0.91
CA THR A 98 14.32 -15.31 1.34
C THR A 98 14.56 -14.00 0.61
N ARG A 99 15.52 -13.21 1.11
CA ARG A 99 15.93 -11.93 0.51
C ARG A 99 16.39 -12.10 -0.94
N GLU A 100 17.17 -13.14 -1.19
CA GLU A 100 17.78 -13.45 -2.49
C GLU A 100 16.71 -13.83 -3.51
N LEU A 101 15.75 -14.68 -3.12
CA LEU A 101 14.60 -15.02 -3.98
C LEU A 101 13.72 -13.81 -4.26
N GLY A 102 13.46 -12.96 -3.25
CA GLY A 102 12.74 -11.70 -3.44
C GLY A 102 13.43 -10.76 -4.44
N LEU A 103 14.75 -10.61 -4.35
CA LEU A 103 15.52 -9.78 -5.30
C LEU A 103 15.60 -10.40 -6.71
N GLN A 104 15.53 -11.73 -6.84
CA GLN A 104 15.39 -12.39 -8.15
C GLN A 104 14.01 -12.13 -8.80
N MET A 105 12.95 -11.98 -8.00
CA MET A 105 11.59 -11.69 -8.48
C MET A 105 11.34 -10.22 -8.87
N LYS A 106 12.37 -9.36 -8.83
CA LYS A 106 12.30 -7.92 -9.10
C LYS A 106 11.58 -7.53 -10.40
N GLU A 107 11.74 -8.31 -11.47
CA GLU A 107 11.11 -8.04 -12.78
C GLU A 107 9.60 -8.29 -12.73
N THR A 108 9.17 -9.32 -12.00
CA THR A 108 7.75 -9.61 -11.73
C THR A 108 7.12 -8.50 -10.89
N PHE A 109 7.83 -7.98 -9.89
CA PHE A 109 7.36 -6.88 -9.05
C PHE A 109 7.29 -5.57 -9.82
N ALA A 110 8.29 -5.26 -10.66
CA ALA A 110 8.27 -4.11 -11.56
C ALA A 110 7.09 -4.17 -12.55
N PHE A 111 6.87 -5.33 -13.18
CA PHE A 111 5.75 -5.55 -14.10
C PHE A 111 4.38 -5.38 -13.42
N ALA A 112 4.19 -5.96 -12.22
CA ALA A 112 2.95 -5.79 -11.46
C ALA A 112 2.72 -4.30 -11.09
N LEU A 113 3.77 -3.60 -10.68
CA LEU A 113 3.72 -2.17 -10.35
C LEU A 113 3.42 -1.30 -11.57
N GLN A 114 4.04 -1.56 -12.73
CA GLN A 114 3.77 -0.87 -13.99
C GLN A 114 2.32 -1.12 -14.48
N GLU A 115 1.90 -2.38 -14.56
CA GLU A 115 0.63 -2.74 -15.19
C GLU A 115 -0.58 -2.60 -14.26
N LYS A 116 -0.47 -3.09 -13.02
CA LYS A 116 -1.58 -3.09 -12.06
C LYS A 116 -1.55 -1.89 -11.11
N GLY A 117 -0.43 -1.16 -11.05
CA GLY A 117 -0.27 0.00 -10.17
C GLY A 117 0.07 -0.36 -8.73
N VAL A 118 0.23 -1.66 -8.42
CA VAL A 118 0.49 -2.17 -7.07
C VAL A 118 1.25 -3.49 -7.13
N ALA A 119 2.20 -3.68 -6.21
CA ALA A 119 2.87 -4.95 -5.94
C ALA A 119 3.03 -5.14 -4.42
N ILE A 120 2.61 -6.29 -3.90
CA ILE A 120 2.55 -6.60 -2.47
C ILE A 120 3.40 -7.84 -2.23
N ILE A 121 4.34 -7.74 -1.30
CA ILE A 121 5.40 -8.72 -1.10
C ILE A 121 5.44 -9.06 0.40
N GLU A 122 4.95 -10.23 0.76
CA GLU A 122 5.08 -10.79 2.11
C GLU A 122 6.49 -11.39 2.28
N LEU A 123 7.24 -10.91 3.28
CA LEU A 123 8.62 -11.32 3.50
C LEU A 123 8.68 -12.56 4.41
N GLY A 124 9.33 -13.62 3.94
CA GLY A 124 9.61 -14.84 4.73
C GLY A 124 10.81 -14.72 5.68
N PHE A 125 11.33 -13.51 5.86
CA PHE A 125 12.57 -13.21 6.58
C PHE A 125 12.47 -11.85 7.28
N ASP A 126 13.21 -11.66 8.38
CA ASP A 126 13.23 -10.39 9.12
C ASP A 126 13.96 -9.29 8.35
N ASP A 127 13.30 -8.15 8.10
CA ASP A 127 13.97 -6.92 7.63
C ASP A 127 13.58 -5.69 8.48
N PRO A 128 13.93 -5.65 9.78
CA PRO A 128 13.55 -4.59 10.71
C PRO A 128 14.18 -3.22 10.40
N LYS A 129 15.04 -3.13 9.39
CA LYS A 129 15.61 -1.88 8.85
C LYS A 129 14.96 -1.43 7.53
N SER A 130 14.15 -2.28 6.90
CA SER A 130 13.53 -2.04 5.59
C SER A 130 14.54 -1.93 4.43
N ASN A 131 15.70 -2.57 4.56
CA ASN A 131 16.77 -2.56 3.56
C ASN A 131 16.37 -3.28 2.26
N PHE A 132 15.58 -4.37 2.35
CA PHE A 132 15.11 -5.10 1.16
C PHE A 132 14.28 -4.22 0.24
N MET A 133 13.48 -3.31 0.80
CA MET A 133 12.67 -2.38 0.02
C MET A 133 13.53 -1.37 -0.78
N LEU A 134 14.67 -0.93 -0.24
CA LEU A 134 15.63 -0.10 -1.00
C LEU A 134 16.33 -0.91 -2.09
N GLU A 135 16.93 -2.04 -1.72
CA GLU A 135 17.65 -2.92 -2.64
C GLU A 135 16.76 -3.37 -3.80
N LEU A 136 15.47 -3.63 -3.54
CA LEU A 136 14.50 -3.95 -4.59
C LEU A 136 14.23 -2.76 -5.52
N VAL A 137 14.01 -1.55 -4.99
CA VAL A 137 13.81 -0.34 -5.81
C VAL A 137 15.03 -0.11 -6.71
N GLU A 138 16.24 -0.18 -6.17
CA GLU A 138 17.49 -0.04 -6.93
C GLU A 138 17.65 -1.17 -7.96
N ALA A 139 17.37 -2.43 -7.59
CA ALA A 139 17.49 -3.57 -8.48
C ALA A 139 16.47 -3.57 -9.64
N MET A 140 15.30 -2.93 -9.47
CA MET A 140 14.33 -2.66 -10.54
C MET A 140 14.79 -1.56 -11.52
N GLY A 141 15.94 -0.91 -11.29
CA GLY A 141 16.42 0.21 -12.10
C GLY A 141 15.76 1.55 -11.75
N CYS A 142 15.16 1.64 -10.56
CA CYS A 142 14.59 2.87 -10.04
C CYS A 142 15.60 3.65 -9.19
N VAL A 143 15.41 4.97 -9.14
CA VAL A 143 16.17 5.87 -8.26
C VAL A 143 15.30 6.23 -7.05
N PRO A 144 15.69 5.83 -5.83
CA PRO A 144 15.00 6.26 -4.62
C PRO A 144 15.28 7.74 -4.32
N ASP A 145 14.22 8.49 -4.00
CA ASP A 145 14.29 9.90 -3.62
C ASP A 145 14.76 10.05 -2.16
N THR A 146 15.67 10.99 -1.92
CA THR A 146 16.22 11.23 -0.59
C THR A 146 15.47 12.37 0.11
N HIS A 147 14.92 12.08 1.29
CA HIS A 147 14.09 13.03 2.03
C HIS A 147 14.90 14.23 2.54
N SER A 148 16.18 14.01 2.85
CA SER A 148 17.20 15.06 3.00
C SER A 148 18.60 14.44 2.90
N SER A 149 19.63 15.27 2.76
CA SER A 149 21.05 14.87 2.82
C SER A 149 21.43 14.08 4.08
N ASN A 150 20.64 14.21 5.15
CA ASN A 150 20.96 13.69 6.49
C ASN A 150 20.07 12.51 6.90
N GLN A 151 19.07 12.14 6.08
CA GLN A 151 18.05 11.12 6.43
C GLN A 151 17.89 10.03 5.36
N GLY A 152 18.55 10.14 4.20
CA GLY A 152 18.51 9.13 3.15
C GLY A 152 17.11 8.96 2.53
N ALA A 153 16.83 7.77 2.02
CA ALA A 153 15.60 7.46 1.27
C ALA A 153 14.49 6.76 2.08
N LEU A 154 14.78 6.25 3.29
CA LEU A 154 13.78 5.61 4.15
C LEU A 154 13.22 6.60 5.17
N TRP A 155 11.93 6.91 5.03
CA TRP A 155 11.20 7.83 5.89
C TRP A 155 10.28 7.08 6.86
N GLU A 156 10.42 7.33 8.16
CA GLU A 156 9.62 6.65 9.19
C GLU A 156 8.25 7.30 9.36
N VAL A 157 7.20 6.59 8.94
CA VAL A 157 5.79 6.98 9.12
C VAL A 157 5.32 6.47 10.48
N THR A 158 5.65 7.22 11.52
CA THR A 158 5.33 6.97 12.93
C THR A 158 5.15 8.29 13.69
N TYR A 159 4.54 8.25 14.88
CA TYR A 159 4.25 9.44 15.67
C TYR A 159 5.54 10.12 16.20
N LYS A 160 5.85 11.34 15.71
CA LYS A 160 7.03 12.12 16.12
C LYS A 160 6.62 13.54 16.56
N PRO A 161 6.22 13.74 17.84
CA PRO A 161 5.74 15.02 18.34
C PRO A 161 6.83 16.10 18.47
N SER A 162 8.11 15.76 18.24
CA SER A 162 9.20 16.73 18.13
C SER A 162 9.24 17.50 16.81
N GLY A 163 8.54 17.01 15.77
CA GLY A 163 8.56 17.60 14.43
C GLY A 163 9.94 17.58 13.76
N VAL A 164 10.13 18.52 12.82
CA VAL A 164 11.39 18.83 12.13
C VAL A 164 11.54 20.36 12.05
N ILE A 165 12.77 20.89 12.00
CA ILE A 165 12.96 22.35 11.86
C ILE A 165 12.76 22.77 10.40
N SER A 166 11.88 23.74 10.16
CA SER A 166 11.65 24.31 8.83
C SER A 166 12.83 25.18 8.39
N ALA A 167 13.35 24.91 7.19
CA ALA A 167 14.34 25.77 6.54
C ALA A 167 13.77 27.14 6.08
N LYS A 168 12.43 27.30 6.04
CA LYS A 168 11.75 28.53 5.63
C LYS A 168 11.60 29.51 6.79
N THR A 169 11.21 29.01 7.96
CA THR A 169 10.78 29.82 9.12
C THR A 169 11.64 29.65 10.37
N GLY A 170 12.55 28.66 10.40
CA GLY A 170 13.37 28.33 11.56
C GLY A 170 12.60 27.70 12.73
N ALA A 171 11.28 27.59 12.62
CA ALA A 171 10.39 27.00 13.62
C ALA A 171 10.21 25.49 13.40
N THR A 172 9.67 24.79 14.40
CA THR A 172 9.27 23.39 14.27
C THR A 172 8.05 23.26 13.37
N ALA A 173 8.19 22.53 12.27
CA ALA A 173 7.10 22.08 11.41
C ALA A 173 6.83 20.58 11.63
N HIS A 174 5.57 20.16 11.44
CA HIS A 174 5.15 18.77 11.64
C HIS A 174 4.60 18.19 10.35
N SER A 175 5.38 17.34 9.69
CA SER A 175 4.88 16.59 8.53
C SER A 175 3.66 15.74 8.92
N ARG A 176 2.63 15.70 8.06
CA ARG A 176 1.40 14.92 8.28
C ARG A 176 1.68 13.44 8.62
N SER A 177 2.75 12.85 8.08
CA SER A 177 3.17 11.48 8.39
C SER A 177 3.63 11.25 9.83
N HIS A 178 4.04 12.32 10.54
CA HIS A 178 4.50 12.29 11.93
C HIS A 178 3.40 12.59 12.96
N GLY A 179 2.20 12.98 12.51
CA GLY A 179 1.02 13.16 13.37
C GLY A 179 0.19 11.88 13.49
N ASP A 180 -0.55 11.76 14.59
CA ASP A 180 -1.51 10.68 14.85
C ASP A 180 -2.93 10.98 14.33
N GLY A 181 -3.24 12.23 13.95
CA GLY A 181 -4.48 12.61 13.26
C GLY A 181 -4.72 11.92 11.91
N GLU A 182 -5.82 12.23 11.23
CA GLU A 182 -6.04 11.76 9.85
C GLU A 182 -5.01 12.37 8.88
N PHE A 183 -4.60 11.59 7.87
CA PHE A 183 -3.97 12.11 6.66
C PHE A 183 -4.92 11.86 5.48
N ALA A 184 -5.73 12.87 5.16
CA ALA A 184 -6.79 12.84 4.13
C ALA A 184 -6.23 12.60 2.71
N TRP A 185 -7.13 12.42 1.74
CA TRP A 185 -6.84 12.07 0.35
C TRP A 185 -5.72 12.91 -0.29
N HIS A 186 -4.66 12.23 -0.73
CA HIS A 186 -3.53 12.84 -1.42
C HIS A 186 -2.82 11.85 -2.35
N THR A 187 -1.96 12.41 -3.20
CA THR A 187 -0.79 11.75 -3.82
C THR A 187 0.47 12.31 -3.16
N ASP A 188 1.47 11.46 -2.93
CA ASP A 188 2.75 11.86 -2.34
C ASP A 188 3.51 12.83 -3.25
N GLY A 189 4.22 13.80 -2.66
CA GLY A 189 5.06 14.74 -3.42
C GLY A 189 4.29 15.66 -4.40
N SER A 190 2.98 15.83 -4.24
CA SER A 190 2.12 16.67 -5.10
C SER A 190 2.59 18.14 -5.24
N PHE A 191 3.37 18.65 -4.29
CA PHE A 191 4.01 19.97 -4.32
C PHE A 191 5.32 20.03 -5.14
N GLU A 192 5.98 18.90 -5.43
CA GLU A 192 7.27 18.84 -6.14
C GLU A 192 7.11 19.19 -7.64
N ALA A 193 8.19 19.60 -8.32
CA ALA A 193 8.13 19.96 -9.75
C ALA A 193 7.84 18.76 -10.66
N CYS A 194 8.44 17.61 -10.32
CA CYS A 194 8.04 16.29 -10.81
C CYS A 194 7.65 15.46 -9.58
N PRO A 195 6.36 15.25 -9.31
CA PRO A 195 5.91 14.36 -8.23
C PRO A 195 6.49 12.95 -8.39
N GLN A 196 6.77 12.26 -7.29
CA GLN A 196 7.31 10.90 -7.35
C GLN A 196 6.25 9.96 -7.95
N ARG A 197 6.61 9.19 -8.98
CA ARG A 197 5.63 8.31 -9.67
C ARG A 197 5.27 7.08 -8.84
N PHE A 198 6.17 6.63 -7.96
CA PHE A 198 5.95 5.46 -7.11
C PHE A 198 6.32 5.72 -5.66
N PHE A 199 5.68 5.00 -4.74
CA PHE A 199 6.14 4.86 -3.36
C PHE A 199 6.12 3.39 -2.94
N GLY A 200 6.91 3.07 -1.90
CA GLY A 200 6.89 1.80 -1.21
C GLY A 200 6.65 2.02 0.28
N LEU A 201 5.87 1.14 0.91
CA LEU A 201 5.63 1.06 2.35
C LEU A 201 6.03 -0.32 2.86
N HIS A 202 7.06 -0.41 3.70
CA HIS A 202 7.29 -1.58 4.55
C HIS A 202 6.50 -1.36 5.85
N ILE A 203 5.50 -2.22 6.10
CA ILE A 203 4.72 -2.26 7.33
C ILE A 203 5.52 -3.00 8.40
N VAL A 204 6.20 -2.25 9.28
CA VAL A 204 7.03 -2.82 10.35
C VAL A 204 6.15 -3.18 11.55
N HIS A 205 5.29 -2.24 11.96
CA HIS A 205 4.23 -2.42 12.96
C HIS A 205 2.95 -1.69 12.48
N PRO A 206 1.82 -2.38 12.23
CA PRO A 206 0.55 -1.75 11.87
C PRO A 206 -0.10 -1.08 13.09
N ASP A 207 -1.36 -0.63 12.94
CA ASP A 207 -2.15 -0.13 14.06
C ASP A 207 -2.95 -1.28 14.68
N HIS A 208 -2.63 -1.65 15.92
CA HIS A 208 -3.31 -2.75 16.62
C HIS A 208 -4.55 -2.31 17.43
N LEU A 209 -4.96 -1.05 17.33
CA LEU A 209 -6.09 -0.46 18.08
C LEU A 209 -7.23 0.01 17.14
N GLY A 210 -7.23 -0.46 15.89
CA GLY A 210 -8.26 -0.15 14.89
C GLY A 210 -8.21 1.28 14.35
N GLY A 211 -7.05 1.93 14.45
CA GLY A 211 -6.77 3.21 13.80
C GLY A 211 -5.95 3.02 12.51
N GLY A 212 -5.47 4.12 11.95
CA GLY A 212 -4.41 4.12 10.93
C GLY A 212 -4.74 3.36 9.63
N ILE A 213 -6.03 3.14 9.36
CA ILE A 213 -6.58 2.35 8.24
C ILE A 213 -6.17 3.03 6.94
N PHE A 214 -5.55 2.25 6.05
CA PHE A 214 -5.16 2.72 4.73
C PHE A 214 -6.34 2.55 3.76
N ARG A 215 -6.76 3.64 3.11
CA ARG A 215 -7.77 3.61 2.03
C ARG A 215 -7.17 4.13 0.73
N VAL A 216 -7.62 3.58 -0.39
CA VAL A 216 -7.19 3.92 -1.75
C VAL A 216 -8.40 4.24 -2.64
N LEU A 217 -8.23 5.15 -3.59
CA LEU A 217 -9.25 5.51 -4.59
C LEU A 217 -8.58 5.57 -5.98
N PRO A 218 -8.83 4.61 -6.87
CA PRO A 218 -8.31 4.61 -8.23
C PRO A 218 -8.65 5.89 -9.00
N ALA A 219 -7.74 6.33 -9.88
CA ALA A 219 -7.97 7.50 -10.74
C ALA A 219 -9.17 7.30 -11.67
N GLU A 220 -9.34 6.10 -12.23
CA GLU A 220 -10.47 5.73 -13.07
C GLU A 220 -11.82 5.87 -12.32
N ASP A 221 -11.91 5.38 -11.07
CA ASP A 221 -13.10 5.48 -10.22
C ASP A 221 -13.46 6.93 -9.90
N LEU A 222 -12.45 7.77 -9.63
CA LEU A 222 -12.62 9.19 -9.35
C LEU A 222 -13.09 9.96 -10.60
N VAL A 223 -12.48 9.70 -11.76
CA VAL A 223 -12.86 10.33 -13.03
C VAL A 223 -14.25 9.90 -13.47
N ALA A 224 -14.64 8.64 -13.26
CA ALA A 224 -15.99 8.16 -13.52
C ALA A 224 -17.06 8.76 -12.58
N ALA A 225 -16.66 9.33 -11.44
CA ALA A 225 -17.53 10.01 -10.49
C ALA A 225 -17.61 11.54 -10.68
N LEU A 226 -16.77 12.12 -11.54
CA LEU A 226 -16.70 13.55 -11.84
C LEU A 226 -17.50 13.91 -13.10
N SER A 227 -18.02 15.14 -13.14
CA SER A 227 -18.67 15.68 -14.34
C SER A 227 -17.68 15.82 -15.51
N PRO A 228 -18.10 15.62 -16.78
CA PRO A 228 -17.20 15.75 -17.93
C PRO A 228 -16.54 17.12 -18.07
N GLN A 229 -17.20 18.18 -17.59
CA GLN A 229 -16.62 19.52 -17.56
C GLN A 229 -15.52 19.63 -16.49
N SER A 230 -15.72 19.08 -15.29
CA SER A 230 -14.67 19.07 -14.25
C SER A 230 -13.48 18.21 -14.64
N VAL A 231 -13.70 17.03 -15.22
CA VAL A 231 -12.62 16.19 -15.81
C VAL A 231 -11.82 17.00 -16.84
N LYS A 232 -12.48 17.71 -17.75
CA LYS A 232 -11.83 18.60 -18.73
C LYS A 232 -11.03 19.72 -18.05
N MET A 233 -11.58 20.40 -17.04
CA MET A 233 -10.87 21.50 -16.37
C MET A 233 -9.64 21.00 -15.59
N LEU A 234 -9.74 19.86 -14.90
CA LEU A 234 -8.62 19.24 -14.19
C LEU A 234 -7.51 18.75 -15.13
N LEU A 235 -7.86 18.32 -16.35
CA LEU A 235 -6.93 17.96 -17.43
C LEU A 235 -6.26 19.15 -18.12
N GLN A 236 -6.93 20.30 -18.22
CA GLN A 236 -6.49 21.44 -19.04
C GLN A 236 -5.87 22.58 -18.23
N THR A 237 -6.20 22.71 -16.95
CA THR A 237 -5.77 23.83 -16.10
C THR A 237 -4.58 23.47 -15.24
N GLU A 238 -3.61 24.37 -15.15
CA GLU A 238 -2.60 24.32 -14.09
C GLU A 238 -3.08 25.10 -12.87
N PHE A 239 -3.06 24.46 -11.71
CA PHE A 239 -3.47 25.01 -10.42
C PHE A 239 -2.24 25.38 -9.58
N ASP A 240 -2.40 26.39 -8.72
CA ASP A 240 -1.33 26.83 -7.83
C ASP A 240 -1.27 25.96 -6.57
N LEU A 241 -0.09 25.35 -6.36
CA LEU A 241 0.19 24.37 -5.30
C LEU A 241 1.29 24.91 -4.38
N GLN A 242 0.97 25.11 -3.11
CA GLN A 242 1.91 25.56 -2.08
C GLN A 242 2.89 24.44 -1.70
N VAL A 243 4.15 24.81 -1.40
CA VAL A 243 5.14 23.89 -0.84
C VAL A 243 5.05 23.94 0.69
N PRO A 244 4.73 22.84 1.39
CA PRO A 244 4.67 22.80 2.85
C PRO A 244 6.00 23.21 3.50
N GLU A 245 5.95 23.84 4.67
CA GLU A 245 7.15 24.43 5.30
C GLU A 245 8.22 23.39 5.66
N GLU A 246 7.81 22.14 5.94
CA GLU A 246 8.73 21.03 6.22
C GLU A 246 9.45 20.50 4.96
N PHE A 247 9.03 20.92 3.76
CA PHE A 247 9.60 20.53 2.47
C PHE A 247 10.13 21.71 1.64
N TYR A 248 10.21 22.91 2.21
CA TYR A 248 10.65 24.11 1.49
C TYR A 248 12.13 24.04 1.09
N LYS A 249 12.38 24.08 -0.23
CA LYS A 249 13.71 24.02 -0.88
C LYS A 249 13.96 25.28 -1.72
N GLY A 250 13.67 26.48 -1.18
CA GLY A 250 13.81 27.76 -1.89
C GLY A 250 12.64 28.16 -2.80
N LYS A 251 11.81 27.19 -3.23
CA LYS A 251 10.58 27.43 -4.01
C LYS A 251 9.34 27.30 -3.09
N ALA A 252 8.49 28.34 -3.06
CA ALA A 252 7.34 28.42 -2.13
C ALA A 252 6.01 27.93 -2.72
N THR A 253 5.83 28.07 -4.04
CA THR A 253 4.66 27.61 -4.79
C THR A 253 5.11 26.93 -6.07
N ASN A 254 4.25 26.10 -6.63
CA ASN A 254 4.46 25.34 -7.84
C ASN A 254 3.17 25.29 -8.66
N ARG A 255 3.25 24.89 -9.93
CA ARG A 255 2.07 24.73 -10.78
C ARG A 255 2.01 23.34 -11.38
N GLY A 256 0.80 22.89 -11.70
CA GLY A 256 0.57 21.62 -12.38
C GLY A 256 -0.91 21.31 -12.52
N ARG A 257 -1.23 20.40 -13.42
CA ARG A 257 -2.58 19.81 -13.52
C ARG A 257 -2.80 18.85 -12.37
N LEU A 258 -4.04 18.67 -11.94
CA LEU A 258 -4.38 17.68 -10.90
C LEU A 258 -4.81 16.34 -11.48
N LEU A 259 -5.12 16.33 -12.79
CA LEU A 259 -5.44 15.16 -13.58
C LEU A 259 -4.65 15.22 -14.90
N GLU A 260 -4.01 14.13 -15.29
CA GLU A 260 -3.30 13.95 -16.56
C GLU A 260 -3.68 12.60 -17.18
N ILE A 261 -3.32 12.37 -18.44
CA ILE A 261 -3.45 11.06 -19.10
C ILE A 261 -2.04 10.58 -19.43
N ASP A 262 -1.72 9.36 -19.01
CA ASP A 262 -0.44 8.71 -19.28
C ASP A 262 -0.28 8.49 -20.79
N PRO A 263 0.69 9.13 -21.48
CA PRO A 263 0.78 9.08 -22.94
C PRO A 263 1.23 7.71 -23.48
N THR A 264 1.65 6.79 -22.61
CA THR A 264 2.06 5.42 -23.00
C THR A 264 0.93 4.41 -22.77
N THR A 265 0.16 4.58 -21.70
CA THR A 265 -0.85 3.58 -21.27
C THR A 265 -2.31 4.05 -21.39
N GLY A 266 -2.55 5.34 -21.64
CA GLY A 266 -3.89 5.94 -21.74
C GLY A 266 -4.65 6.04 -20.40
N ARG A 267 -4.02 5.65 -19.28
CA ARG A 267 -4.59 5.63 -17.93
C ARG A 267 -4.61 7.04 -17.32
N TYR A 268 -5.57 7.32 -16.46
CA TYR A 268 -5.58 8.59 -15.72
C TYR A 268 -4.50 8.63 -14.63
N LEU A 269 -3.88 9.80 -14.49
CA LEU A 269 -2.84 10.11 -13.52
C LEU A 269 -3.28 11.30 -12.66
N LEU A 270 -3.11 11.20 -11.35
CA LEU A 270 -3.52 12.20 -10.37
C LEU A 270 -2.31 12.89 -9.74
N ARG A 271 -2.54 14.16 -9.38
CA ARG A 271 -1.64 14.99 -8.58
C ARG A 271 -2.50 15.83 -7.64
N PHE A 272 -2.79 15.35 -6.43
CA PHE A 272 -3.73 16.01 -5.53
C PHE A 272 -3.24 16.02 -4.08
N ARG A 273 -3.57 17.08 -3.35
CA ARG A 273 -3.56 17.15 -1.88
C ARG A 273 -4.31 18.42 -1.47
N ARG A 274 -5.42 18.29 -0.72
CA ARG A 274 -6.32 19.42 -0.43
C ARG A 274 -5.62 20.59 0.29
N ASP A 275 -4.84 20.29 1.34
CA ASP A 275 -4.23 21.31 2.22
C ASP A 275 -2.97 22.00 1.64
N ILE A 276 -2.75 21.90 0.32
CA ILE A 276 -1.71 22.67 -0.39
C ILE A 276 -2.24 23.41 -1.62
N LEU A 277 -3.52 23.33 -1.96
CA LEU A 277 -4.08 24.17 -3.02
C LEU A 277 -4.08 25.63 -2.55
N ALA A 278 -3.77 26.56 -3.46
CA ALA A 278 -3.99 27.98 -3.19
C ALA A 278 -5.49 28.30 -3.04
N ASP A 279 -5.80 29.47 -2.49
CA ASP A 279 -7.17 29.98 -2.35
C ASP A 279 -7.25 31.38 -2.99
N PRO A 280 -7.90 31.54 -4.17
CA PRO A 280 -8.44 30.48 -5.02
C PRO A 280 -7.34 29.62 -5.71
N PRO A 281 -7.60 28.36 -6.07
CA PRO A 281 -6.64 27.48 -6.76
C PRO A 281 -6.26 27.91 -8.19
N SER A 282 -7.12 28.71 -8.84
CA SER A 282 -6.99 29.17 -10.23
C SER A 282 -7.71 30.53 -10.40
N PRO A 283 -7.28 31.38 -11.35
CA PRO A 283 -8.06 32.57 -11.74
C PRO A 283 -9.33 32.24 -12.56
N ASP A 284 -9.51 30.99 -13.02
CA ASP A 284 -10.68 30.56 -13.78
C ASP A 284 -11.79 30.01 -12.84
N PRO A 285 -12.98 30.63 -12.76
CA PRO A 285 -14.09 30.13 -11.95
C PRO A 285 -14.55 28.71 -12.32
N ALA A 286 -14.47 28.32 -13.60
CA ALA A 286 -14.85 26.97 -14.03
C ALA A 286 -13.83 25.92 -13.57
N ALA A 287 -12.56 26.31 -13.41
CA ALA A 287 -11.54 25.46 -12.82
C ALA A 287 -11.74 25.33 -11.30
N ASN A 288 -12.11 26.42 -10.61
CA ASN A 288 -12.40 26.37 -9.17
C ASN A 288 -13.64 25.53 -8.85
N ALA A 289 -14.71 25.64 -9.66
CA ALA A 289 -15.89 24.76 -9.54
C ALA A 289 -15.54 23.27 -9.70
N ALA A 290 -14.55 22.93 -10.53
CA ALA A 290 -14.04 21.55 -10.66
C ALA A 290 -13.25 21.08 -9.42
N ILE A 291 -12.59 22.00 -8.70
CA ILE A 291 -11.96 21.74 -7.40
C ILE A 291 -13.01 21.56 -6.30
N GLU A 292 -14.10 22.34 -6.33
CA GLU A 292 -15.23 22.19 -5.41
C GLU A 292 -15.91 20.82 -5.59
N GLU A 293 -16.24 20.42 -6.82
CA GLU A 293 -16.82 19.09 -7.12
C GLU A 293 -15.90 17.95 -6.65
N LEU A 294 -14.61 18.02 -7.00
CA LEU A 294 -13.58 17.08 -6.54
C LEU A 294 -13.49 17.05 -5.01
N ASN A 295 -13.58 18.19 -4.33
CA ASN A 295 -13.53 18.22 -2.88
C ASN A 295 -14.76 17.59 -2.23
N SER A 296 -15.97 17.89 -2.71
CA SER A 296 -17.19 17.31 -2.14
C SER A 296 -17.36 15.82 -2.42
N LEU A 297 -16.82 15.31 -3.54
CA LEU A 297 -16.67 13.86 -3.73
C LEU A 297 -15.78 13.24 -2.64
N LEU A 298 -14.69 13.91 -2.26
CA LEU A 298 -13.70 13.40 -1.30
C LEU A 298 -14.04 13.65 0.18
N GLU A 299 -15.15 14.32 0.50
CA GLU A 299 -15.58 14.60 1.88
C GLU A 299 -15.96 13.37 2.72
N ASN A 300 -16.39 12.28 2.08
CA ASN A 300 -16.89 11.08 2.76
C ASN A 300 -16.08 9.82 2.37
N PRO A 301 -14.86 9.64 2.93
CA PRO A 301 -13.90 8.65 2.43
C PRO A 301 -14.38 7.20 2.40
N GLU A 302 -15.29 6.83 3.29
CA GLU A 302 -15.82 5.46 3.40
C GLU A 302 -16.78 5.12 2.24
N THR A 303 -17.44 6.15 1.71
CA THR A 303 -18.40 6.03 0.59
C THR A 303 -17.74 6.03 -0.79
N LYS A 304 -16.52 6.57 -0.91
CA LYS A 304 -15.77 6.65 -2.18
C LYS A 304 -14.53 5.78 -2.20
N GLY A 305 -13.70 5.84 -1.18
CA GLY A 305 -12.49 5.04 -1.06
C GLY A 305 -12.74 3.58 -0.72
N TRP A 306 -11.79 2.75 -1.12
CA TRP A 306 -11.72 1.33 -0.79
C TRP A 306 -10.73 1.10 0.35
N ARG A 307 -11.07 0.29 1.34
CA ARG A 307 -10.14 -0.14 2.40
C ARG A 307 -9.09 -1.09 1.81
N PHE A 308 -7.82 -0.87 2.11
CA PHE A 308 -6.77 -1.83 1.73
C PHE A 308 -6.93 -3.12 2.57
N PRO A 309 -6.75 -4.33 2.00
CA PRO A 309 -7.05 -5.57 2.73
C PRO A 309 -6.24 -5.75 4.02
N ASP A 310 -6.92 -6.08 5.11
CA ASP A 310 -6.34 -6.21 6.46
C ASP A 310 -5.39 -7.42 6.59
N ASP A 311 -5.64 -8.49 5.82
CA ASP A 311 -4.78 -9.67 5.70
C ASP A 311 -3.44 -9.37 5.00
N VAL A 312 -3.39 -8.26 4.24
CA VAL A 312 -2.20 -7.72 3.60
C VAL A 312 -1.58 -6.58 4.40
N PHE A 313 -2.35 -5.74 5.10
CA PHE A 313 -1.84 -4.58 5.85
C PHE A 313 -1.26 -4.96 7.24
N LYS A 314 -0.50 -6.07 7.28
CA LYS A 314 0.10 -6.72 8.45
C LYS A 314 1.62 -6.50 8.51
N GLU A 315 2.25 -6.91 9.61
CA GLU A 315 3.71 -6.86 9.79
C GLU A 315 4.47 -7.63 8.69
N ASN A 316 5.69 -7.19 8.40
CA ASN A 316 6.65 -7.80 7.47
C ASN A 316 6.15 -7.92 6.02
N VAL A 317 5.26 -7.01 5.61
CA VAL A 317 4.79 -6.85 4.22
C VAL A 317 5.34 -5.55 3.63
N VAL A 318 5.82 -5.63 2.38
CA VAL A 318 6.17 -4.47 1.54
C VAL A 318 5.09 -4.26 0.49
N VAL A 319 4.50 -3.06 0.48
CA VAL A 319 3.50 -2.62 -0.50
C VAL A 319 4.13 -1.53 -1.37
N LEU A 320 4.32 -1.79 -2.66
CA LEU A 320 4.72 -0.81 -3.66
C LEU A 320 3.49 -0.34 -4.43
N MET A 321 3.37 0.97 -4.70
CA MET A 321 2.24 1.56 -5.42
C MET A 321 2.66 2.65 -6.42
N ASP A 322 1.92 2.73 -7.52
CA ASP A 322 1.93 3.85 -8.46
C ASP A 322 1.14 5.01 -7.87
N ASN A 323 1.88 5.99 -7.36
CA ASN A 323 1.40 7.16 -6.64
C ASN A 323 0.47 8.05 -7.46
N ALA A 324 0.53 7.96 -8.79
CA ALA A 324 -0.33 8.75 -9.67
C ALA A 324 -1.62 8.01 -10.04
N ARG A 325 -1.69 6.68 -9.89
CA ARG A 325 -2.90 5.89 -10.28
C ARG A 325 -3.97 5.82 -9.19
N PHE A 326 -3.67 6.28 -7.98
CA PHE A 326 -4.59 6.27 -6.83
C PHE A 326 -4.41 7.55 -6.02
N LEU A 327 -5.51 8.08 -5.46
CA LEU A 327 -5.39 8.81 -4.20
C LEU A 327 -5.28 7.80 -3.07
N HIS A 328 -4.50 8.11 -2.04
CA HIS A 328 -4.47 7.36 -0.81
C HIS A 328 -4.75 8.25 0.40
N MET A 329 -5.22 7.64 1.48
CA MET A 329 -5.39 8.29 2.77
C MET A 329 -5.09 7.32 3.93
N ARG A 330 -4.96 7.87 5.12
CA ARG A 330 -4.82 7.13 6.38
C ARG A 330 -5.74 7.72 7.43
N THR A 331 -6.63 6.92 8.02
CA THR A 331 -7.46 7.39 9.15
C THR A 331 -6.60 7.73 10.38
N GLN A 332 -7.21 8.32 11.42
CA GLN A 332 -6.53 8.62 12.68
C GLN A 332 -5.83 7.36 13.26
N ILE A 333 -4.54 7.47 13.57
CA ILE A 333 -3.76 6.44 14.27
C ILE A 333 -4.23 6.37 15.72
N ARG A 334 -4.43 5.15 16.22
CA ARG A 334 -4.77 4.86 17.62
C ARG A 334 -3.60 4.21 18.36
N ASP A 335 -2.79 3.38 17.69
CA ASP A 335 -1.56 2.83 18.27
C ASP A 335 -0.34 3.70 17.95
N ARG A 336 0.19 4.40 18.96
CA ARG A 336 1.41 5.23 18.82
C ARG A 336 2.69 4.42 18.58
N ARG A 337 2.65 3.08 18.67
CA ARG A 337 3.77 2.18 18.31
C ARG A 337 3.81 1.85 16.81
N ARG A 338 2.74 2.19 16.06
CA ARG A 338 2.64 2.00 14.61
C ARG A 338 3.85 2.60 13.90
N LEU A 339 4.52 1.80 13.07
CA LEU A 339 5.70 2.17 12.32
C LEU A 339 5.61 1.56 10.92
N LEU A 340 5.54 2.41 9.91
CA LEU A 340 5.90 2.02 8.54
C LEU A 340 7.22 2.71 8.18
N ARG A 341 8.00 2.12 7.27
CA ARG A 341 9.00 2.90 6.52
C ARG A 341 8.52 3.10 5.10
N ARG A 342 8.63 4.33 4.62
CA ARG A 342 8.30 4.74 3.26
C ARG A 342 9.58 5.00 2.46
N VAL A 343 9.59 4.60 1.20
CA VAL A 343 10.47 5.15 0.16
C VAL A 343 9.60 5.78 -0.93
N ARG A 344 10.07 6.84 -1.60
CA ARG A 344 9.47 7.36 -2.83
C ARG A 344 10.48 7.21 -3.96
N PHE A 345 10.06 6.96 -5.20
CA PHE A 345 11.00 6.70 -6.30
C PHE A 345 10.45 7.03 -7.70
N HIS A 346 11.38 7.14 -8.64
CA HIS A 346 11.16 7.25 -10.09
C HIS A 346 11.93 6.12 -10.81
N GLY A 347 11.58 5.78 -12.06
CA GLY A 347 12.49 4.99 -12.93
C GLY A 347 11.93 3.79 -13.69
N LEU A 348 10.63 3.46 -13.60
CA LEU A 348 10.02 2.36 -14.38
C LEU A 348 9.68 2.72 -15.84
N SER A 349 10.46 3.62 -16.47
CA SER A 349 10.28 4.00 -17.87
C SER A 349 10.87 2.94 -18.82
N ALA A 350 10.21 2.69 -19.95
CA ALA A 350 10.75 1.86 -21.04
C ALA A 350 12.02 2.44 -21.70
N ALA A 351 12.39 3.68 -21.36
CA ALA A 351 13.70 4.27 -21.70
C ALA A 351 14.83 3.73 -20.81
N ASN A 352 14.58 3.45 -19.52
CA ASN A 352 15.60 2.93 -18.60
C ASN A 352 16.06 1.51 -19.00
N GLN A 353 15.18 0.71 -19.60
CA GLN A 353 15.52 -0.58 -20.21
C GLN A 353 16.30 -0.46 -21.54
N ARG A 354 16.45 0.75 -22.09
CA ARG A 354 17.17 1.03 -23.35
C ARG A 354 18.32 2.04 -23.20
N GLY A 355 18.85 2.20 -21.99
CA GLY A 355 20.19 2.78 -21.75
C GLY A 355 20.37 4.28 -22.06
N GLU A 356 19.32 4.99 -22.47
CA GLU A 356 19.40 6.41 -22.84
C GLU A 356 18.80 7.31 -21.75
N ILE A 357 19.66 7.79 -20.84
CA ILE A 357 19.35 8.93 -19.96
C ILE A 357 20.42 10.01 -20.14
N ASN A 358 20.18 10.93 -21.07
CA ASN A 358 20.96 12.17 -21.19
C ASN A 358 20.53 13.16 -20.09
N LEU A 359 21.11 13.02 -18.90
CA LEU A 359 20.95 13.97 -17.80
C LEU A 359 21.71 15.28 -18.08
N GLN A 360 21.12 16.16 -18.90
CA GLN A 360 21.54 17.57 -18.93
C GLN A 360 20.99 18.30 -17.71
N VAL A 361 21.82 18.37 -16.66
CA VAL A 361 21.61 19.29 -15.54
C VAL A 361 22.06 20.69 -15.95
N LYS A 362 21.23 21.69 -15.67
CA LYS A 362 21.54 23.12 -15.65
C LYS A 362 20.83 23.77 -14.47
#